data_AF-A0A255ST40-F1
#
_entry.id   AF-A0A255ST40-F1
#
_cell.length_a   1.000
_cell.length_b   1.000
_cell.length_c   1.000
_cell.angle_alpha   90.00
_cell.angle_beta   90.00
_cell.angle_gamma   90.00
#
_symmetry.space_group_name_H-M   'P 1'
#
loop_
_entity.id
_entity.type
_entity.pdbx_description
1 polymer ?
#
loop_
_entity_poly.entity_id
_entity_poly.type
_entity_poly.pdbx_seq_one_letter_code
_entity_poly.pdbx_strand_id
1 'polypeptide(L)'
;MDIAIVGAGAAGCFAAVEIKRRMPHSRVTVYERGKRPLAKVAITGGGRCNLTNSFEGIPSVETAYPRGARLMKRLLKEFSHKDAFEWFENAGVKLTIQEDNCVFPVSQDAMEIVNTLLSLMHKHGVVIRTQQKVTKIATGRNEGYDVFTIDKEGKTNTESYNVVVVTTGGSPKISGLDMIQDLGFDIVTPVPSLFSLCLKNNPITELTGTVVENVTSSIVGTKIKAEGPLLITHWGLSGPSILKLSSYGARYLQECDYKTNIAINWFHKDNEASVCEQLTSLALNNQHKQLQNVYPQRFNSRLWSYLLHCSGLNPMLRWAELGRKGQNKLVATLTNQQFVIDGKNRFKEEFVTCGGVALGNINPSTLESKKYPGLYFAGEVLDVDAITGGFNLQAAWTMAFVVAKSCIK
;
A
#
# COMPACT_ATOMS: atom_id res chain seq x y z
N MET A 1 33.21 -8.21 -9.37
CA MET A 1 31.92 -8.79 -8.95
C MET A 1 30.83 -8.25 -9.87
N ASP A 2 30.08 -9.17 -10.46
CA ASP A 2 29.00 -8.90 -11.40
C ASP A 2 27.66 -9.11 -10.74
N ILE A 3 26.83 -8.08 -10.79
CA ILE A 3 25.57 -8.03 -10.05
C ILE A 3 24.46 -7.71 -11.04
N ALA A 4 23.46 -8.57 -11.09
CA ALA A 4 22.21 -8.28 -11.78
C ALA A 4 21.13 -7.88 -10.79
N ILE A 5 20.38 -6.83 -11.13
CA ILE A 5 19.17 -6.43 -10.41
C ILE A 5 18.00 -6.58 -11.37
N VAL A 6 17.01 -7.37 -10.99
CA VAL A 6 15.85 -7.69 -11.83
C VAL A 6 14.65 -6.85 -11.37
N GLY A 7 14.33 -5.81 -12.13
CA GLY A 7 13.28 -4.83 -11.87
C GLY A 7 13.84 -3.46 -11.51
N ALA A 8 13.58 -2.43 -12.33
CA ALA A 8 14.01 -1.06 -12.08
C ALA A 8 12.92 -0.24 -11.36
N GLY A 9 12.31 -0.83 -10.32
CA GLY A 9 11.40 -0.14 -9.42
C GLY A 9 12.14 0.60 -8.30
N ALA A 10 11.39 1.07 -7.31
CA ALA A 10 11.91 1.72 -6.10
C ALA A 10 13.10 0.95 -5.48
N ALA A 11 12.86 -0.30 -5.07
CA ALA A 11 13.88 -1.12 -4.43
C ALA A 11 15.10 -1.37 -5.34
N GLY A 12 14.88 -1.66 -6.63
CA GLY A 12 15.97 -1.99 -7.56
C GLY A 12 16.89 -0.82 -7.87
N CYS A 13 16.32 0.35 -8.17
CA CYS A 13 17.10 1.56 -8.43
C CYS A 13 17.85 2.03 -7.17
N PHE A 14 17.19 1.99 -6.01
CA PHE A 14 17.83 2.36 -4.74
C PHE A 14 18.97 1.40 -4.38
N ALA A 15 18.74 0.09 -4.50
CA ALA A 15 19.78 -0.92 -4.28
C ALA A 15 20.97 -0.71 -5.22
N ALA A 16 20.75 -0.41 -6.49
CA ALA A 16 21.81 -0.19 -7.46
C ALA A 16 22.73 0.98 -7.06
N VAL A 17 22.14 2.10 -6.63
CA VAL A 17 22.90 3.27 -6.13
C VAL A 17 23.69 2.90 -4.88
N GLU A 18 23.05 2.25 -3.91
CA GLU A 18 23.68 1.91 -2.63
C GLU A 18 24.78 0.86 -2.77
N ILE A 19 24.62 -0.11 -3.68
CA ILE A 19 25.66 -1.08 -4.04
C ILE A 19 26.86 -0.36 -4.64
N LYS A 20 26.66 0.54 -5.62
CA LYS A 20 27.77 1.25 -6.26
C LYS A 20 28.47 2.25 -5.34
N ARG A 21 27.77 2.83 -4.37
CA ARG A 21 28.39 3.66 -3.32
C ARG A 21 29.33 2.85 -2.42
N ARG A 22 28.99 1.59 -2.13
CA ARG A 22 29.80 0.69 -1.27
C ARG A 22 30.87 -0.07 -2.03
N MET A 23 30.59 -0.46 -3.28
CA MET A 23 31.51 -1.16 -4.17
C MET A 23 31.63 -0.43 -5.51
N PRO A 24 32.39 0.67 -5.58
CA PRO A 24 32.52 1.48 -6.80
C PRO A 24 32.96 0.68 -8.03
N HIS A 25 33.77 -0.36 -7.84
CA HIS A 25 34.31 -1.20 -8.91
C HIS A 25 33.40 -2.37 -9.33
N SER A 26 32.25 -2.56 -8.68
CA SER A 26 31.29 -3.59 -9.09
C SER A 26 30.63 -3.26 -10.44
N ARG A 27 30.34 -4.30 -11.23
CA ARG A 27 29.57 -4.18 -12.48
C ARG A 27 28.11 -4.48 -12.17
N VAL A 28 27.28 -3.44 -12.09
CA VAL A 28 25.86 -3.55 -11.77
C VAL A 28 25.03 -3.32 -13.03
N THR A 29 24.22 -4.31 -13.39
CA THR A 29 23.24 -4.21 -14.48
C THR A 29 21.82 -4.33 -13.93
N VAL A 30 20.97 -3.34 -14.21
CA VAL A 30 19.55 -3.35 -13.84
C VAL A 30 18.71 -3.67 -15.07
N TYR A 31 17.90 -4.73 -14.98
CA TYR A 31 16.98 -5.16 -16.02
C TYR A 31 15.56 -4.66 -15.74
N GLU A 32 14.92 -4.06 -16.74
CA GLU A 32 13.54 -3.59 -16.66
C GLU A 32 12.73 -4.10 -17.84
N ARG A 33 11.56 -4.69 -17.57
CA ARG A 33 10.66 -5.18 -18.61
C ARG A 33 9.99 -4.04 -19.40
N GLY A 34 9.69 -2.94 -18.72
CA GLY A 34 9.01 -1.79 -19.28
C GLY A 34 9.93 -0.86 -20.05
N LYS A 35 9.34 0.15 -20.69
CA LYS A 35 10.07 1.19 -21.42
C LYS A 35 10.80 2.16 -20.50
N ARG A 36 10.24 2.42 -19.32
CA ARG A 36 10.75 3.41 -18.36
C ARG A 36 10.99 2.77 -17.00
N PRO A 37 12.17 2.94 -16.39
CA PRO A 37 12.38 2.61 -14.98
C PRO A 37 11.49 3.49 -14.09
N LEU A 38 11.26 3.05 -12.85
CA LEU A 38 10.54 3.79 -11.80
C LEU A 38 9.11 4.23 -12.19
N ALA A 39 8.49 3.58 -13.17
CA ALA A 39 7.16 3.95 -13.67
C ALA A 39 6.09 3.99 -12.57
N LYS A 40 6.12 3.04 -11.61
CA LYS A 40 5.20 3.06 -10.46
C LYS A 40 5.49 4.21 -9.49
N VAL A 41 6.76 4.57 -9.27
CA VAL A 41 7.15 5.69 -8.41
C VAL A 41 6.61 7.01 -8.98
N ALA A 42 6.72 7.19 -10.30
CA ALA A 42 6.26 8.40 -11.00
C ALA A 42 4.77 8.71 -10.84
N ILE A 43 3.93 7.71 -10.52
CA ILE A 43 2.48 7.89 -10.33
C ILE A 43 2.04 7.84 -8.86
N THR A 44 2.92 7.45 -7.93
CA THR A 44 2.57 7.33 -6.52
C THR A 44 2.21 8.68 -5.89
N GLY A 45 1.33 8.67 -4.88
CA GLY A 45 0.89 9.89 -4.20
C GLY A 45 0.15 10.88 -5.11
N GLY A 46 -0.48 10.38 -6.18
CA GLY A 46 -1.13 11.22 -7.20
C GLY A 46 -0.11 11.97 -8.07
N GLY A 47 1.04 11.35 -8.36
CA GLY A 47 2.14 11.98 -9.10
C GLY A 47 3.07 12.85 -8.26
N ARG A 48 2.88 12.89 -6.94
CA ARG A 48 3.72 13.69 -6.01
C ARG A 48 4.81 12.88 -5.29
N CYS A 49 4.72 11.55 -5.33
CA CYS A 49 5.53 10.60 -4.56
C CYS A 49 5.40 10.76 -3.04
N ASN A 50 4.51 9.98 -2.44
CA ASN A 50 4.46 9.82 -0.98
C ASN A 50 5.62 8.92 -0.54
N LEU A 51 6.79 9.53 -0.37
CA LEU A 51 8.10 8.89 -0.31
C LEU A 51 8.27 7.97 0.90
N THR A 52 7.77 8.42 2.06
CA THR A 52 7.79 7.72 3.34
C THR A 52 6.76 8.37 4.29
N ASN A 53 6.80 8.02 5.58
CA ASN A 53 5.96 8.58 6.63
C ASN A 53 6.84 9.00 7.83
N SER A 54 6.38 9.95 8.66
CA SER A 54 7.05 10.27 9.93
C SER A 54 6.88 9.19 11.00
N PHE A 55 5.91 8.28 10.83
CA PHE A 55 5.47 7.27 11.79
C PHE A 55 4.89 7.81 13.10
N GLU A 56 4.77 9.14 13.29
CA GLU A 56 4.26 9.73 14.53
C GLU A 56 2.81 9.31 14.84
N GLY A 57 1.97 9.22 13.80
CA GLY A 57 0.60 8.73 13.90
C GLY A 57 0.43 7.20 13.91
N ILE A 58 1.52 6.42 13.99
CA ILE A 58 1.49 4.97 13.88
C ILE A 58 1.83 4.33 15.23
N PRO A 59 0.89 3.63 15.88
CA PRO A 59 1.12 3.08 17.23
C PRO A 59 2.08 1.89 17.23
N SER A 60 2.23 1.18 16.11
CA SER A 60 3.13 0.03 15.99
C SER A 60 3.47 -0.27 14.53
N VAL A 61 4.59 -0.96 14.29
CA VAL A 61 4.98 -1.40 12.94
C VAL A 61 3.93 -2.37 12.37
N GLU A 62 3.31 -3.18 13.22
CA GLU A 62 2.23 -4.11 12.89
C GLU A 62 1.00 -3.38 12.33
N THR A 63 0.72 -2.15 12.79
CA THR A 63 -0.34 -1.31 12.25
C THR A 63 -0.01 -0.82 10.84
N ALA A 64 1.25 -0.46 10.57
CA ALA A 64 1.65 0.00 9.24
C ALA A 64 1.81 -1.15 8.24
N TYR A 65 2.29 -2.32 8.68
CA TYR A 65 2.65 -3.46 7.83
C TYR A 65 1.85 -4.70 8.23
N PRO A 66 0.65 -4.93 7.67
CA PRO A 66 -0.19 -6.04 8.11
C PRO A 66 0.40 -7.41 7.74
N ARG A 67 1.29 -7.44 6.75
CA ARG A 67 2.16 -8.56 6.40
C ARG A 67 3.62 -8.11 6.54
N GLY A 68 4.49 -9.00 7.02
CA GLY A 68 5.91 -8.71 7.13
C GLY A 68 6.33 -7.80 8.29
N ALA A 69 5.43 -7.44 9.22
CA ALA A 69 5.74 -6.54 10.35
C ALA A 69 7.01 -6.93 11.13
N ARG A 70 7.20 -8.23 11.43
CA ARG A 70 8.38 -8.71 12.17
C ARG A 70 9.68 -8.48 11.39
N LEU A 71 9.63 -8.68 10.08
CA LEU A 71 10.76 -8.39 9.20
C LEU A 71 11.00 -6.88 9.19
N MET A 72 9.99 -6.07 8.89
CA MET A 72 10.13 -4.62 8.83
C MET A 72 10.60 -4.01 10.15
N LYS A 73 10.11 -4.48 11.29
CA LYS A 73 10.56 -4.05 12.63
C LYS A 73 12.06 -4.29 12.85
N ARG A 74 12.62 -5.34 12.24
CA ARG A 74 14.06 -5.60 12.25
C ARG A 74 14.78 -4.67 11.30
N LEU A 75 14.36 -4.62 10.04
CA LEU A 75 15.08 -3.90 8.99
C LEU A 75 15.04 -2.38 9.20
N LEU A 76 13.98 -1.83 9.79
CA LEU A 76 13.87 -0.41 10.15
C LEU A 76 14.92 0.02 11.19
N LYS A 77 15.60 -0.90 11.87
CA LYS A 77 16.76 -0.60 12.72
C LYS A 77 18.04 -0.39 11.92
N GLU A 78 18.11 -0.94 10.71
CA GLU A 78 19.25 -0.79 9.80
C GLU A 78 19.08 0.41 8.87
N PHE A 79 17.83 0.70 8.47
CA PHE A 79 17.46 1.85 7.66
C PHE A 79 16.00 2.24 7.91
N SER A 80 15.81 3.25 8.74
CA SER A 80 14.51 3.78 9.18
C SER A 80 13.93 4.80 8.20
N HIS A 81 12.77 5.37 8.56
CA HIS A 81 12.17 6.49 7.82
C HIS A 81 12.97 7.79 7.96
N LYS A 82 13.69 7.98 9.08
CA LYS A 82 14.58 9.13 9.27
C LYS A 82 15.80 9.02 8.36
N ASP A 83 16.38 7.81 8.30
CA ASP A 83 17.49 7.54 7.39
C ASP A 83 17.06 7.73 5.93
N ALA A 84 15.85 7.30 5.55
CA ALA A 84 15.30 7.57 4.22
C ALA A 84 15.14 9.07 3.95
N PHE A 85 14.57 9.82 4.91
CA PHE A 85 14.42 11.27 4.79
C PHE A 85 15.78 11.96 4.55
N GLU A 86 16.75 11.69 5.42
CA GLU A 86 18.10 12.25 5.34
C GLU A 86 18.82 11.82 4.05
N TRP A 87 18.64 10.57 3.61
CA TRP A 87 19.25 10.06 2.40
C TRP A 87 18.82 10.87 1.17
N PHE A 88 17.53 11.15 1.04
CA PHE A 88 17.00 11.91 -0.10
C PHE A 88 17.34 13.40 -0.01
N GLU A 89 17.35 13.98 1.20
CA GLU A 89 17.86 15.35 1.40
C GLU A 89 19.32 15.50 1.00
N ASN A 90 20.17 14.54 1.42
CA ASN A 90 21.58 14.49 1.03
C ASN A 90 21.78 14.22 -0.47
N ALA A 91 20.81 13.59 -1.13
CA ALA A 91 20.78 13.43 -2.58
C ALA A 91 20.28 14.69 -3.33
N GLY A 92 19.87 15.74 -2.60
CA GLY A 92 19.46 17.03 -3.16
C GLY A 92 17.95 17.22 -3.27
N VAL A 93 17.12 16.29 -2.77
CA VAL A 93 15.66 16.42 -2.78
C VAL A 93 15.18 16.99 -1.47
N LYS A 94 14.60 18.19 -1.48
CA LYS A 94 14.01 18.78 -0.28
C LYS A 94 12.70 18.10 0.05
N LEU A 95 12.52 17.72 1.31
CA LEU A 95 11.34 16.99 1.78
C LEU A 95 10.51 17.81 2.76
N THR A 96 9.20 17.54 2.78
CA THR A 96 8.25 18.12 3.72
C THR A 96 7.35 17.04 4.30
N ILE A 97 7.01 17.18 5.58
CA ILE A 97 6.05 16.33 6.30
C ILE A 97 4.71 17.06 6.28
N GLN A 98 3.67 16.40 5.81
CA GLN A 98 2.30 16.94 5.80
C GLN A 98 1.58 16.63 7.13
N GLU A 99 0.44 17.29 7.37
CA GLU A 99 -0.36 17.14 8.59
C GLU A 99 -0.79 15.68 8.85
N ASP A 100 -0.93 14.88 7.79
CA ASP A 100 -1.27 13.46 7.86
C ASP A 100 -0.05 12.54 8.06
N ASN A 101 1.12 13.12 8.38
CA ASN A 101 2.42 12.47 8.57
C ASN A 101 3.07 11.91 7.30
N CYS A 102 2.45 12.06 6.13
CA CYS A 102 3.04 11.65 4.87
C CYS A 102 4.21 12.57 4.49
N VAL A 103 5.26 12.01 3.89
CA VAL A 103 6.44 12.75 3.47
C VAL A 103 6.48 12.84 1.96
N PHE A 104 6.59 14.05 1.44
CA PHE A 104 6.63 14.35 0.00
C PHE A 104 7.84 15.22 -0.33
N PRO A 105 8.32 15.20 -1.59
CA PRO A 105 9.19 16.27 -2.07
C PRO A 105 8.49 17.62 -1.98
N VAL A 106 9.24 18.68 -1.63
CA VAL A 106 8.71 20.05 -1.55
C VAL A 106 8.14 20.49 -2.91
N SER A 107 8.74 20.03 -4.02
CA SER A 107 8.23 20.27 -5.38
C SER A 107 6.82 19.71 -5.63
N GLN A 108 6.36 18.75 -4.80
CA GLN A 108 5.15 17.97 -5.04
C GLN A 108 5.19 17.22 -6.39
N ASP A 109 6.37 16.87 -6.90
CA ASP A 109 6.53 16.14 -8.17
C ASP A 109 7.34 14.85 -7.96
N ALA A 110 6.71 13.72 -8.25
CA ALA A 110 7.35 12.41 -8.20
C ALA A 110 8.56 12.29 -9.14
N MET A 111 8.57 13.07 -10.23
CA MET A 111 9.68 13.06 -11.17
C MET A 111 10.98 13.59 -10.57
N GLU A 112 10.93 14.42 -9.53
CA GLU A 112 12.14 14.83 -8.80
C GLU A 112 12.85 13.62 -8.19
N ILE A 113 12.10 12.71 -7.55
CA ILE A 113 12.60 11.46 -6.98
C ILE A 113 13.14 10.54 -8.08
N VAL A 114 12.38 10.38 -9.17
CA VAL A 114 12.77 9.54 -10.31
C VAL A 114 14.08 10.03 -10.93
N ASN A 115 14.16 11.32 -11.25
CA ASN A 115 15.32 11.93 -11.89
C ASN A 115 16.55 11.88 -10.98
N THR A 116 16.37 12.08 -9.67
CA THR A 116 17.46 11.98 -8.69
C THR A 116 18.06 10.57 -8.68
N LEU A 117 17.23 9.53 -8.60
CA LEU A 117 17.71 8.14 -8.60
C LEU A 117 18.40 7.78 -9.92
N LEU A 118 17.82 8.15 -11.07
CA LEU A 118 18.41 7.88 -12.38
C LEU A 118 19.73 8.62 -12.58
N SER A 119 19.82 9.88 -12.13
CA SER A 119 21.05 10.67 -12.17
C SER A 119 22.15 10.03 -11.32
N LEU A 120 21.83 9.57 -10.11
CA LEU A 120 22.77 8.85 -9.25
C LEU A 120 23.23 7.52 -9.86
N MET A 121 22.32 6.75 -10.44
CA MET A 121 22.64 5.51 -11.15
C MET A 121 23.60 5.77 -12.31
N HIS A 122 23.32 6.79 -13.13
CA HIS A 122 24.18 7.19 -14.24
C HIS A 122 25.55 7.67 -13.75
N LYS A 123 25.59 8.56 -12.74
CA LYS A 123 26.83 9.07 -12.11
C LYS A 123 27.72 7.94 -11.60
N HIS A 124 27.11 6.90 -11.04
CA HIS A 124 27.85 5.76 -10.53
C HIS A 124 28.16 4.69 -11.60
N GLY A 125 27.73 4.85 -12.86
CA GLY A 125 28.01 3.90 -13.93
C GLY A 125 27.20 2.60 -13.80
N VAL A 126 25.98 2.67 -13.29
CA VAL A 126 25.02 1.56 -13.35
C VAL A 126 24.52 1.41 -14.78
N VAL A 127 24.53 0.18 -15.31
CA VAL A 127 23.97 -0.11 -16.63
C VAL A 127 22.49 -0.42 -16.49
N ILE A 128 21.62 0.37 -17.13
CA ILE A 128 20.16 0.13 -17.13
C ILE A 128 19.76 -0.43 -18.50
N ARG A 129 19.06 -1.58 -18.51
CA ARG A 129 18.56 -2.24 -19.71
C ARG A 129 17.04 -2.35 -19.65
N THR A 130 16.36 -1.41 -20.29
CA THR A 130 14.90 -1.39 -20.44
C THR A 130 14.43 -2.30 -21.57
N GLN A 131 13.14 -2.62 -21.59
CA GLN A 131 12.53 -3.55 -22.56
C GLN A 131 13.25 -4.92 -22.60
N GLN A 132 13.77 -5.35 -21.46
CA GLN A 132 14.43 -6.65 -21.30
C GLN A 132 13.80 -7.38 -20.12
N LYS A 133 12.71 -8.10 -20.41
CA LYS A 133 12.05 -8.95 -19.42
C LYS A 133 12.92 -10.16 -19.14
N VAL A 134 13.34 -10.31 -17.89
CA VAL A 134 13.94 -11.55 -17.39
C VAL A 134 12.87 -12.62 -17.32
N THR A 135 13.15 -13.77 -17.91
CA THR A 135 12.22 -14.90 -18.04
C THR A 135 12.63 -16.11 -17.22
N LYS A 136 13.92 -16.22 -16.88
CA LYS A 136 14.46 -17.31 -16.07
C LYS A 136 15.71 -16.86 -15.32
N ILE A 137 15.79 -17.27 -14.06
CA ILE A 137 16.98 -17.21 -13.21
C ILE A 137 17.29 -18.67 -12.85
N ALA A 138 18.50 -19.11 -13.16
CA ALA A 138 18.99 -20.45 -12.79
C ALA A 138 20.33 -20.36 -12.09
N THR A 139 20.69 -21.41 -11.36
CA THR A 139 22.03 -21.56 -10.76
C THR A 139 22.89 -22.48 -11.62
N GLY A 140 24.16 -22.14 -11.75
CA GLY A 140 25.16 -22.93 -12.45
C GLY A 140 26.50 -22.90 -11.72
N ARG A 141 27.51 -23.53 -12.33
CA ARG A 141 28.90 -23.43 -11.88
C ARG A 141 29.76 -22.86 -12.98
N ASN A 142 30.62 -21.92 -12.62
CA ASN A 142 31.66 -21.41 -13.48
C ASN A 142 32.99 -21.41 -12.73
N GLU A 143 34.01 -22.07 -13.30
CA GLU A 143 35.34 -22.20 -12.69
C GLU A 143 35.31 -22.68 -11.22
N GLY A 144 34.35 -23.54 -10.87
CA GLY A 144 34.18 -24.08 -9.52
C GLY A 144 33.40 -23.20 -8.54
N TYR A 145 32.97 -22.00 -8.95
CA TYR A 145 32.13 -21.10 -8.16
C TYR A 145 30.66 -21.19 -8.58
N ASP A 146 29.76 -21.08 -7.61
CA ASP A 146 28.33 -20.95 -7.88
C ASP A 146 28.07 -19.59 -8.55
N VAL A 147 27.33 -19.62 -9.65
CA VAL A 147 26.93 -18.44 -10.43
C VAL A 147 25.45 -18.49 -10.75
N PHE A 148 24.88 -17.33 -11.05
CA PHE A 148 23.51 -17.22 -11.54
C PHE A 148 23.52 -16.90 -13.02
N THR A 149 22.63 -17.55 -13.77
CA THR A 149 22.39 -17.28 -15.18
C THR A 149 21.02 -16.64 -15.37
N ILE A 150 20.95 -15.63 -16.23
CA ILE A 150 19.72 -14.90 -16.54
C ILE A 150 19.39 -15.01 -18.03
N ASP A 151 18.17 -15.50 -18.31
CA ASP A 151 17.59 -15.52 -19.64
C ASP A 151 16.58 -14.38 -19.82
N LYS A 152 16.59 -13.76 -21.00
CA LYS A 152 15.71 -12.63 -21.33
C LYS A 152 14.80 -12.98 -22.50
N GLU A 153 13.58 -12.46 -22.47
CA GLU A 153 12.59 -12.63 -23.53
C GLU A 153 13.17 -12.20 -24.89
N GLY A 154 13.09 -13.08 -25.88
CA GLY A 154 13.57 -12.82 -27.24
C GLY A 154 15.09 -12.75 -27.41
N LYS A 155 15.89 -13.17 -26.42
CA LYS A 155 17.36 -13.22 -26.54
C LYS A 155 17.90 -14.63 -26.32
N THR A 156 18.86 -15.01 -27.16
CA THR A 156 19.55 -16.31 -27.10
C THR A 156 20.77 -16.31 -26.17
N ASN A 157 21.25 -15.13 -25.77
CA ASN A 157 22.46 -15.00 -24.95
C ASN A 157 22.09 -14.98 -23.46
N THR A 158 22.45 -16.05 -22.76
CA THR A 158 22.45 -16.15 -21.30
C THR A 158 23.63 -15.36 -20.72
N GLU A 159 23.38 -14.52 -19.71
CA GLU A 159 24.42 -13.77 -19.00
C GLU A 159 24.61 -14.34 -17.60
N SER A 160 25.86 -14.39 -17.13
CA SER A 160 26.23 -14.92 -15.81
C SER A 160 26.57 -13.81 -14.82
N TYR A 161 26.19 -14.01 -13.56
CA TYR A 161 26.38 -13.05 -12.46
C TYR A 161 26.81 -13.76 -11.18
N ASN A 162 27.58 -13.07 -10.33
CA ASN A 162 27.92 -13.56 -9.00
C ASN A 162 26.75 -13.38 -8.04
N VAL A 163 25.99 -12.30 -8.19
CA VAL A 163 24.83 -11.97 -7.36
C VAL A 163 23.66 -11.56 -8.23
N VAL A 164 22.47 -12.00 -7.82
CA VAL A 164 21.20 -11.57 -8.40
C VAL A 164 20.32 -11.00 -7.30
N VAL A 165 19.79 -9.80 -7.52
CA VAL A 165 18.79 -9.17 -6.64
C VAL A 165 17.47 -9.07 -7.38
N VAL A 166 16.43 -9.69 -6.85
CA VAL A 166 15.09 -9.65 -7.40
C VAL A 166 14.28 -8.52 -6.76
N THR A 167 13.87 -7.54 -7.56
CA THR A 167 13.13 -6.33 -7.16
C THR A 167 12.01 -5.98 -8.14
N THR A 168 11.35 -7.00 -8.70
CA THR A 168 10.31 -6.84 -9.74
C THR A 168 9.02 -6.20 -9.26
N GLY A 169 8.91 -5.93 -7.95
CA GLY A 169 7.67 -5.48 -7.31
C GLY A 169 6.65 -6.62 -7.20
N GLY A 170 5.44 -6.24 -6.79
CA GLY A 170 4.33 -7.16 -6.63
C GLY A 170 3.77 -7.61 -7.99
N SER A 171 3.26 -8.84 -8.03
CA SER A 171 2.56 -9.38 -9.18
C SER A 171 1.15 -9.83 -8.79
N PRO A 172 0.08 -9.42 -9.50
CA PRO A 172 -1.28 -9.84 -9.19
C PRO A 172 -1.55 -11.31 -9.51
N LYS A 173 -0.59 -12.02 -10.12
CA LYS A 173 -0.66 -13.45 -10.46
C LYS A 173 0.66 -14.11 -10.09
N ILE A 174 0.59 -15.37 -9.68
CA ILE A 174 1.78 -16.20 -9.42
C ILE A 174 2.71 -16.22 -10.65
N SER A 175 2.15 -16.24 -11.86
CA SER A 175 2.92 -16.27 -13.10
C SER A 175 3.86 -15.06 -13.33
N GLY A 176 3.67 -13.96 -12.59
CA GLY A 176 4.65 -12.86 -12.63
C GLY A 176 5.96 -13.17 -11.91
N LEU A 177 6.06 -14.32 -11.23
CA LEU A 177 7.24 -14.83 -10.56
C LEU A 177 7.82 -16.07 -11.27
N ASP A 178 7.38 -16.38 -12.49
CA ASP A 178 7.82 -17.57 -13.24
C ASP A 178 9.35 -17.61 -13.44
N MET A 179 10.01 -16.45 -13.46
CA MET A 179 11.46 -16.35 -13.58
C MET A 179 12.24 -17.05 -12.44
N ILE A 180 11.61 -17.33 -11.30
CA ILE A 180 12.19 -18.06 -10.16
C ILE A 180 11.47 -19.38 -9.88
N GLN A 181 10.52 -19.80 -10.72
CA GLN A 181 9.70 -20.99 -10.48
C GLN A 181 10.55 -22.26 -10.33
N ASP A 182 11.53 -22.44 -11.24
CA ASP A 182 12.42 -23.61 -11.24
C ASP A 182 13.33 -23.69 -10.01
N LEU A 183 13.48 -22.59 -9.26
CA LEU A 183 14.26 -22.56 -8.01
C LEU A 183 13.48 -23.15 -6.83
N GLY A 184 12.16 -23.38 -6.98
CA GLY A 184 11.32 -24.08 -6.01
C GLY A 184 11.13 -23.30 -4.70
N PHE A 185 10.92 -21.99 -4.79
CA PHE A 185 10.57 -21.16 -3.64
C PHE A 185 9.08 -21.27 -3.29
N ASP A 186 8.77 -21.27 -2.00
CA ASP A 186 7.39 -21.12 -1.55
C ASP A 186 6.86 -19.72 -1.91
N ILE A 187 5.74 -19.68 -2.65
CA ILE A 187 5.06 -18.43 -3.02
C ILE A 187 3.75 -18.34 -2.27
N VAL A 188 3.59 -17.26 -1.50
CA VAL A 188 2.29 -16.89 -0.92
C VAL A 188 1.42 -16.32 -2.02
N THR A 189 0.23 -16.90 -2.22
CA THR A 189 -0.70 -16.51 -3.29
C THR A 189 -0.91 -15.00 -3.35
N PRO A 190 -0.53 -14.35 -4.47
CA PRO A 190 -0.69 -12.92 -4.61
C PRO A 190 -2.17 -12.52 -4.71
N VAL A 191 -2.57 -11.55 -3.90
CA VAL A 191 -3.91 -10.97 -3.88
C VAL A 191 -3.82 -9.45 -3.81
N PRO A 192 -4.77 -8.72 -4.41
CA PRO A 192 -4.88 -7.26 -4.27
C PRO A 192 -4.95 -6.79 -2.81
N SER A 193 -4.33 -5.65 -2.55
CA SER A 193 -4.32 -4.88 -1.30
C SER A 193 -4.45 -3.39 -1.64
N LEU A 194 -4.89 -2.56 -0.68
CA LEU A 194 -5.11 -1.12 -0.86
C LEU A 194 -6.05 -0.78 -2.04
N PHE A 195 -7.27 -1.30 -1.99
CA PHE A 195 -8.27 -1.09 -3.04
C PHE A 195 -9.59 -0.54 -2.50
N SER A 196 -10.35 0.10 -3.38
CA SER A 196 -11.71 0.58 -3.11
C SER A 196 -12.72 -0.57 -3.21
N LEU A 197 -13.79 -0.50 -2.43
CA LEU A 197 -14.85 -1.50 -2.41
C LEU A 197 -16.01 -1.08 -3.31
N CYS A 198 -16.47 -1.99 -4.15
CA CYS A 198 -17.59 -1.74 -5.05
C CYS A 198 -18.93 -2.09 -4.39
N LEU A 199 -19.91 -1.21 -4.56
CA LEU A 199 -21.27 -1.37 -4.06
C LEU A 199 -22.24 -1.35 -5.24
N LYS A 200 -22.62 -2.52 -5.74
CA LYS A 200 -23.49 -2.62 -6.92
C LYS A 200 -24.90 -2.12 -6.60
N ASN A 201 -25.41 -1.20 -7.43
CA ASN A 201 -26.75 -0.63 -7.35
C ASN A 201 -27.11 -0.02 -5.98
N ASN A 202 -26.10 0.37 -5.18
CA ASN A 202 -26.36 0.99 -3.89
C ASN A 202 -26.57 2.51 -4.08
N PRO A 203 -27.68 3.10 -3.60
CA PRO A 203 -27.96 4.53 -3.81
C PRO A 203 -26.87 5.47 -3.25
N ILE A 204 -26.02 5.01 -2.33
CA ILE A 204 -24.91 5.81 -1.83
C ILE A 204 -23.96 6.27 -2.95
N THR A 205 -23.83 5.52 -4.05
CA THR A 205 -22.90 5.87 -5.13
C THR A 205 -23.31 7.15 -5.88
N GLU A 206 -24.58 7.56 -5.77
CA GLU A 206 -25.06 8.85 -6.29
C GLU A 206 -24.44 10.05 -5.52
N LEU A 207 -23.90 9.80 -4.33
CA LEU A 207 -23.24 10.79 -3.47
C LEU A 207 -21.74 10.92 -3.75
N THR A 208 -21.28 10.50 -4.94
CA THR A 208 -19.88 10.57 -5.36
C THR A 208 -19.26 11.94 -5.08
N GLY A 209 -18.00 11.93 -4.61
CA GLY A 209 -17.25 13.11 -4.18
C GLY A 209 -17.47 13.52 -2.72
N THR A 210 -18.42 12.90 -2.01
CA THR A 210 -18.61 13.15 -0.57
C THR A 210 -17.48 12.53 0.24
N VAL A 211 -16.86 13.31 1.12
CA VAL A 211 -15.85 12.87 2.08
C VAL A 211 -16.41 12.98 3.50
N VAL A 212 -16.14 11.97 4.33
CA VAL A 212 -16.35 12.02 5.78
C VAL A 212 -15.03 11.74 6.46
N GLU A 213 -14.49 12.74 7.17
CA GLU A 213 -13.10 12.74 7.65
C GLU A 213 -12.76 11.64 8.65
N ASN A 214 -13.70 11.29 9.53
CA ASN A 214 -13.44 10.37 10.62
C ASN A 214 -14.56 9.34 10.73
N VAL A 215 -14.36 8.19 10.09
CA VAL A 215 -15.21 7.02 10.24
C VAL A 215 -14.40 5.80 10.69
N THR A 216 -15.09 4.81 11.25
CA THR A 216 -14.56 3.47 11.41
C THR A 216 -15.27 2.55 10.42
N SER A 217 -14.50 1.85 9.60
CA SER A 217 -14.99 0.78 8.73
C SER A 217 -14.56 -0.57 9.29
N SER A 218 -15.40 -1.58 9.13
CA SER A 218 -15.11 -2.94 9.61
C SER A 218 -15.69 -4.00 8.68
N ILE A 219 -15.07 -5.18 8.66
CA ILE A 219 -15.62 -6.35 7.96
C ILE A 219 -16.48 -7.12 8.95
N VAL A 220 -17.77 -7.24 8.66
CA VAL A 220 -18.76 -7.89 9.52
C VAL A 220 -18.36 -9.35 9.76
N GLY A 221 -18.48 -9.81 11.01
CA GLY A 221 -18.09 -11.17 11.42
C GLY A 221 -16.59 -11.33 11.70
N THR A 222 -15.79 -10.27 11.59
CA THR A 222 -14.35 -10.30 11.87
C THR A 222 -13.95 -9.25 12.89
N LYS A 223 -12.69 -9.29 13.35
CA LYS A 223 -12.08 -8.22 14.17
C LYS A 223 -11.41 -7.13 13.32
N ILE A 224 -11.49 -7.23 11.99
CA ILE A 224 -10.76 -6.35 11.06
C ILE A 224 -11.51 -5.03 10.96
N LYS A 225 -10.81 -3.95 11.33
CA LYS A 225 -11.33 -2.59 11.31
C LYS A 225 -10.26 -1.60 10.86
N ALA A 226 -10.69 -0.49 10.32
CA ALA A 226 -9.83 0.62 9.93
C ALA A 226 -10.52 1.96 10.14
N GLU A 227 -9.72 3.00 10.34
CA GLU A 227 -10.20 4.33 10.70
C GLU A 227 -9.68 5.38 9.71
N GLY A 228 -10.35 6.52 9.62
CA GLY A 228 -9.88 7.70 8.87
C GLY A 228 -10.90 8.17 7.84
N PRO A 229 -10.47 9.00 6.88
CA PRO A 229 -11.39 9.55 5.89
C PRO A 229 -11.98 8.47 5.00
N LEU A 230 -13.27 8.60 4.69
CA LEU A 230 -13.99 7.78 3.73
C LEU A 230 -14.47 8.67 2.59
N LEU A 231 -14.18 8.23 1.37
CA LEU A 231 -14.62 8.87 0.14
C LEU A 231 -15.71 8.03 -0.52
N ILE A 232 -16.83 8.65 -0.82
CA ILE A 232 -17.88 8.06 -1.65
C ILE A 232 -17.53 8.29 -3.12
N THR A 233 -17.58 7.24 -3.92
CA THR A 233 -17.24 7.25 -5.35
C THR A 233 -18.43 6.73 -6.17
N HIS A 234 -18.39 6.94 -7.48
CA HIS A 234 -19.44 6.46 -8.38
C HIS A 234 -19.57 4.94 -8.48
N TRP A 235 -18.62 4.17 -7.94
CA TRP A 235 -18.69 2.69 -7.88
C TRP A 235 -18.86 2.12 -6.47
N GLY A 236 -18.69 2.92 -5.42
CA GLY A 236 -18.70 2.45 -4.04
C GLY A 236 -17.88 3.31 -3.10
N LEU A 237 -17.08 2.69 -2.23
CA LEU A 237 -16.37 3.38 -1.14
C LEU A 237 -14.86 3.31 -1.32
N SER A 238 -14.18 4.41 -1.02
CA SER A 238 -12.73 4.58 -1.07
C SER A 238 -12.25 5.44 0.11
N GLY A 239 -11.05 5.99 0.01
CA GLY A 239 -10.42 6.79 1.04
C GLY A 239 -9.66 5.95 2.07
N PRO A 240 -8.81 6.59 2.90
CA PRO A 240 -7.92 5.91 3.84
C PRO A 240 -8.58 4.85 4.71
N SER A 241 -9.83 5.05 5.18
CA SER A 241 -10.53 4.05 5.99
C SER A 241 -10.73 2.75 5.20
N ILE A 242 -11.22 2.84 3.96
CA ILE A 242 -11.50 1.67 3.12
C ILE A 242 -10.22 1.04 2.56
N LEU A 243 -9.24 1.85 2.17
CA LEU A 243 -7.94 1.35 1.68
C LEU A 243 -7.20 0.58 2.78
N LYS A 244 -7.19 1.10 4.02
CA LYS A 244 -6.63 0.39 5.17
C LYS A 244 -7.40 -0.89 5.47
N LEU A 245 -8.73 -0.84 5.43
CA LEU A 245 -9.57 -2.02 5.64
C LEU A 245 -9.24 -3.14 4.65
N SER A 246 -9.11 -2.80 3.36
CA SER A 246 -8.77 -3.78 2.32
C SER A 246 -7.35 -4.30 2.42
N SER A 247 -6.40 -3.51 2.92
CA SER A 247 -5.03 -3.98 3.23
C SER A 247 -5.00 -4.94 4.42
N TYR A 248 -5.72 -4.64 5.49
CA TYR A 248 -5.83 -5.55 6.64
C TYR A 248 -6.57 -6.85 6.27
N GLY A 249 -7.64 -6.74 5.48
CA GLY A 249 -8.50 -7.85 5.09
C GLY A 249 -8.16 -8.52 3.77
N ALA A 250 -7.03 -8.23 3.13
CA ALA A 250 -6.74 -8.63 1.74
C ALA A 250 -6.99 -10.13 1.46
N ARG A 251 -6.51 -11.02 2.34
CA ARG A 251 -6.67 -12.48 2.20
C ARG A 251 -8.11 -12.93 2.45
N TYR A 252 -8.73 -12.44 3.53
CA TYR A 252 -10.13 -12.72 3.84
C TYR A 252 -11.07 -12.27 2.72
N LEU A 253 -10.86 -11.06 2.19
CA LEU A 253 -11.65 -10.53 1.09
C LEU A 253 -11.49 -11.37 -0.18
N GLN A 254 -10.30 -11.91 -0.45
CA GLN A 254 -10.10 -12.87 -1.55
C GLN A 254 -10.84 -14.19 -1.31
N GLU A 255 -10.81 -14.73 -0.09
CA GLU A 255 -11.50 -16.00 0.27
C GLU A 255 -13.02 -15.90 0.07
N CYS A 256 -13.60 -14.73 0.33
CA CYS A 256 -15.02 -14.47 0.10
C CYS A 256 -15.36 -13.97 -1.32
N ASP A 257 -14.44 -14.08 -2.30
CA ASP A 257 -14.62 -13.54 -3.66
C ASP A 257 -15.06 -12.06 -3.66
N TYR A 258 -14.57 -11.29 -2.69
CA TYR A 258 -14.89 -9.88 -2.48
C TYR A 258 -16.40 -9.61 -2.29
N LYS A 259 -17.14 -10.61 -1.80
CA LYS A 259 -18.56 -10.55 -1.49
C LYS A 259 -18.78 -10.83 -0.01
N THR A 260 -18.92 -9.77 0.77
CA THR A 260 -19.17 -9.82 2.21
C THR A 260 -19.90 -8.55 2.65
N ASN A 261 -20.20 -8.44 3.92
CA ASN A 261 -20.73 -7.22 4.50
C ASN A 261 -19.62 -6.42 5.17
N ILE A 262 -19.64 -5.11 4.97
CA ILE A 262 -18.89 -4.15 5.76
C ILE A 262 -19.84 -3.31 6.59
N ALA A 263 -19.37 -2.80 7.72
CA ALA A 263 -20.11 -1.86 8.56
C ALA A 263 -19.33 -0.56 8.71
N ILE A 264 -20.04 0.56 8.62
CA ILE A 264 -19.51 1.91 8.81
C ILE A 264 -20.11 2.51 10.08
N ASN A 265 -19.23 2.89 11.02
CA ASN A 265 -19.55 3.83 12.08
C ASN A 265 -19.19 5.24 11.60
N TRP A 266 -20.21 6.03 11.30
CA TRP A 266 -20.10 7.41 10.82
C TRP A 266 -19.65 8.39 11.91
N PHE A 267 -19.66 7.98 13.18
CA PHE A 267 -19.19 8.71 14.36
C PHE A 267 -17.82 8.22 14.87
N HIS A 268 -17.02 7.59 14.00
CA HIS A 268 -15.67 7.12 14.34
C HIS A 268 -15.68 6.08 15.46
N LYS A 269 -15.30 6.45 16.70
CA LYS A 269 -15.17 5.56 17.86
C LYS A 269 -16.35 5.65 18.82
N ASP A 270 -17.25 6.60 18.60
CA ASP A 270 -18.39 6.79 19.48
C ASP A 270 -19.30 5.57 19.41
N ASN A 271 -19.73 5.11 20.57
CA ASN A 271 -20.70 4.03 20.70
C ASN A 271 -22.13 4.58 20.61
N GLU A 272 -23.11 3.69 20.61
CA GLU A 272 -24.53 4.06 20.52
C GLU A 272 -24.98 5.03 21.61
N ALA A 273 -24.49 4.88 22.85
CA ALA A 273 -24.85 5.76 23.96
C ALA A 273 -24.36 7.19 23.71
N SER A 274 -23.08 7.36 23.33
CA SER A 274 -22.51 8.68 23.04
C SER A 274 -23.18 9.36 21.84
N VAL A 275 -23.44 8.60 20.77
CA VAL A 275 -24.18 9.14 19.61
C VAL A 275 -25.60 9.51 19.99
N CYS A 276 -26.26 8.73 20.84
CA CYS A 276 -27.60 9.03 21.36
C CYS A 276 -27.63 10.34 22.15
N GLU A 277 -26.64 10.57 23.03
CA GLU A 277 -26.50 11.82 23.79
C GLU A 277 -26.28 13.04 22.88
N GLN A 278 -25.41 12.90 21.87
CA GLN A 278 -25.16 13.96 20.88
C GLN A 278 -26.43 14.30 20.09
N LEU A 279 -27.18 13.29 19.63
CA LEU A 279 -28.44 13.51 18.92
C LEU A 279 -29.53 14.08 19.83
N THR A 280 -29.58 13.67 21.10
CA THR A 280 -30.51 14.24 22.09
C THR A 280 -30.24 15.73 22.27
N SER A 281 -28.97 16.10 22.41
CA SER A 281 -28.55 17.49 22.55
C SER A 281 -28.88 18.31 21.29
N LEU A 282 -28.66 17.74 20.10
CA LEU A 282 -29.03 18.36 18.83
C LEU A 282 -30.55 18.57 18.73
N ALA A 283 -31.34 17.58 19.13
CA ALA A 283 -32.80 17.61 19.13
C ALA A 283 -33.35 18.68 20.08
N LEU A 284 -32.83 18.76 21.31
CA LEU A 284 -33.25 19.74 22.32
C LEU A 284 -33.04 21.19 21.86
N ASN A 285 -31.93 21.45 21.16
CA ASN A 285 -31.62 22.78 20.64
C ASN A 285 -32.40 23.14 19.36
N ASN A 286 -33.09 22.18 18.72
CA ASN A 286 -33.70 22.35 17.40
C ASN A 286 -35.09 21.72 17.29
N GLN A 287 -35.83 21.63 18.39
CA GLN A 287 -37.10 20.90 18.54
C GLN A 287 -38.11 21.13 17.39
N HIS A 288 -38.28 22.38 16.96
CA HIS A 288 -39.26 22.75 15.93
C HIS A 288 -38.76 22.62 14.48
N LYS A 289 -37.45 22.40 14.28
CA LYS A 289 -36.86 22.25 12.95
C LYS A 289 -37.05 20.82 12.44
N GLN A 290 -37.15 20.68 11.14
CA GLN A 290 -37.22 19.38 10.48
C GLN A 290 -35.88 18.65 10.56
N LEU A 291 -35.91 17.31 10.61
CA LEU A 291 -34.71 16.46 10.67
C LEU A 291 -33.72 16.78 9.55
N GLN A 292 -34.19 17.01 8.32
CA GLN A 292 -33.32 17.29 7.18
C GLN A 292 -32.54 18.60 7.28
N ASN A 293 -33.05 19.58 8.04
CA ASN A 293 -32.50 20.94 8.10
C ASN A 293 -31.41 21.11 9.16
N VAL A 294 -31.28 20.16 10.08
CA VAL A 294 -30.30 20.22 11.17
C VAL A 294 -29.68 18.85 11.35
N TYR A 295 -28.36 18.78 11.23
CA TYR A 295 -27.59 17.56 11.29
C TYR A 295 -26.19 17.79 11.86
N PRO A 296 -25.50 16.74 12.33
CA PRO A 296 -24.11 16.81 12.77
C PRO A 296 -23.19 17.43 11.70
N GLN A 297 -22.29 18.33 12.10
CA GLN A 297 -21.40 19.08 11.19
C GLN A 297 -20.51 18.20 10.30
N ARG A 298 -20.28 16.94 10.69
CA ARG A 298 -19.51 15.96 9.93
C ARG A 298 -20.20 15.45 8.65
N PHE A 299 -21.48 15.77 8.46
CA PHE A 299 -22.23 15.37 7.28
C PHE A 299 -22.57 16.58 6.41
N ASN A 300 -22.58 16.37 5.10
CA ASN A 300 -23.26 17.28 4.20
C ASN A 300 -24.76 16.92 4.12
N SER A 301 -25.57 17.85 3.61
CA SER A 301 -27.02 17.66 3.52
C SER A 301 -27.41 16.41 2.72
N ARG A 302 -26.69 16.12 1.62
CA ARG A 302 -26.97 14.97 0.74
C ARG A 302 -26.80 13.64 1.47
N LEU A 303 -25.67 13.46 2.17
CA LEU A 303 -25.39 12.26 2.96
C LEU A 303 -26.35 12.15 4.14
N TRP A 304 -26.68 13.26 4.79
CA TRP A 304 -27.65 13.25 5.87
C TRP A 304 -29.04 12.77 5.42
N SER A 305 -29.55 13.31 4.30
CA SER A 305 -30.82 12.86 3.72
C SER A 305 -30.79 11.36 3.38
N TYR A 306 -29.68 10.84 2.85
CA TYR A 306 -29.50 9.41 2.62
C TYR A 306 -29.56 8.59 3.92
N LEU A 307 -28.88 9.03 4.98
CA LEU A 307 -28.87 8.33 6.27
C LEU A 307 -30.24 8.32 6.96
N LEU A 308 -31.01 9.41 6.84
CA LEU A 308 -32.39 9.46 7.30
C LEU A 308 -33.27 8.45 6.56
N HIS A 309 -33.11 8.36 5.23
CA HIS A 309 -33.82 7.37 4.41
C HIS A 309 -33.44 5.93 4.81
N CYS A 310 -32.15 5.63 5.00
CA CYS A 310 -31.67 4.34 5.51
C CYS A 310 -32.25 3.99 6.89
N SER A 311 -32.46 4.99 7.74
CA SER A 311 -33.12 4.83 9.05
C SER A 311 -34.63 4.62 8.95
N GLY A 312 -35.24 4.75 7.77
CA GLY A 312 -36.68 4.72 7.55
C GLY A 312 -37.40 5.88 8.25
N LEU A 313 -36.78 7.06 8.30
CA LEU A 313 -37.32 8.28 8.91
C LEU A 313 -37.80 9.26 7.84
N ASN A 314 -38.93 9.91 8.08
CA ASN A 314 -39.42 10.99 7.23
C ASN A 314 -38.53 12.24 7.43
N PRO A 315 -37.85 12.77 6.40
CA PRO A 315 -36.99 13.93 6.52
C PRO A 315 -37.70 15.22 6.98
N MET A 316 -39.02 15.30 6.76
CA MET A 316 -39.87 16.43 7.16
C MET A 316 -40.35 16.37 8.61
N LEU A 317 -40.13 15.26 9.31
CA LEU A 317 -40.46 15.11 10.73
C LEU A 317 -39.71 16.16 11.54
N ARG A 318 -40.31 16.72 12.60
CA ARG A 318 -39.58 17.63 13.50
C ARG A 318 -38.73 16.86 14.50
N TRP A 319 -37.64 17.46 14.98
CA TRP A 319 -36.80 16.84 16.01
C TRP A 319 -37.57 16.45 17.28
N ALA A 320 -38.54 17.26 17.72
CA ALA A 320 -39.40 16.95 18.85
C ALA A 320 -40.32 15.72 18.65
N GLU A 321 -40.60 15.35 17.40
CA GLU A 321 -41.51 14.28 17.02
C GLU A 321 -40.80 12.94 16.77
N LEU A 322 -39.45 12.92 16.78
CA LEU A 322 -38.64 11.73 16.49
C LEU A 322 -38.93 10.56 17.43
N GLY A 323 -39.13 10.87 18.72
CA GLY A 323 -39.35 9.91 19.79
C GLY A 323 -38.20 8.91 19.97
N ARG A 324 -38.29 8.07 21.01
CA ARG A 324 -37.25 7.09 21.35
C ARG A 324 -37.03 6.06 20.23
N LYS A 325 -38.11 5.59 19.58
CA LYS A 325 -38.02 4.61 18.50
C LYS A 325 -37.29 5.16 17.27
N GLY A 326 -37.59 6.40 16.88
CA GLY A 326 -36.91 7.04 15.74
C GLY A 326 -35.45 7.32 16.05
N GLN A 327 -35.16 7.78 17.27
CA GLN A 327 -33.80 8.01 17.73
C GLN A 327 -32.96 6.73 17.72
N ASN A 328 -33.48 5.62 18.25
CA ASN A 328 -32.76 4.34 18.24
C ASN A 328 -32.42 3.86 16.82
N LYS A 329 -33.36 4.01 15.86
CA LYS A 329 -33.11 3.67 14.45
C LYS A 329 -32.01 4.52 13.82
N LEU A 330 -32.03 5.83 14.12
CA LEU A 330 -31.03 6.76 13.63
C LEU A 330 -29.65 6.47 14.23
N VAL A 331 -29.58 6.26 15.55
CA VAL A 331 -28.34 5.86 16.23
C VAL A 331 -27.76 4.59 15.62
N ALA A 332 -28.56 3.52 15.48
CA ALA A 332 -28.10 2.25 14.91
C ALA A 332 -27.58 2.41 13.47
N THR A 333 -28.24 3.25 12.66
CA THR A 333 -27.79 3.58 11.31
C THR A 333 -26.46 4.34 11.33
N LEU A 334 -26.30 5.30 12.23
CA LEU A 334 -25.10 6.13 12.31
C LEU A 334 -23.89 5.38 12.88
N THR A 335 -24.09 4.41 13.76
CA THR A 335 -23.02 3.63 14.39
C THR A 335 -22.69 2.33 13.67
N ASN A 336 -23.62 1.78 12.87
CA ASN A 336 -23.47 0.46 12.26
C ASN A 336 -24.18 0.33 10.90
N GLN A 337 -23.98 1.29 9.99
CA GLN A 337 -24.53 1.18 8.64
C GLN A 337 -23.84 0.05 7.88
N GLN A 338 -24.58 -0.99 7.51
CA GLN A 338 -24.05 -2.10 6.75
C GLN A 338 -24.18 -1.88 5.24
N PHE A 339 -23.18 -2.37 4.50
CA PHE A 339 -23.16 -2.41 3.05
C PHE A 339 -22.73 -3.81 2.60
N VAL A 340 -23.41 -4.33 1.58
CA VAL A 340 -22.99 -5.54 0.86
C VAL A 340 -21.99 -5.12 -0.20
N ILE A 341 -20.75 -5.60 -0.10
CA ILE A 341 -19.75 -5.38 -1.15
C ILE A 341 -19.95 -6.39 -2.28
N ASP A 342 -19.81 -5.93 -3.52
CA ASP A 342 -19.91 -6.74 -4.74
C ASP A 342 -18.63 -6.57 -5.58
N GLY A 343 -17.49 -6.75 -4.92
CA GLY A 343 -16.19 -6.67 -5.55
C GLY A 343 -15.33 -5.49 -5.11
N LYS A 344 -14.29 -5.28 -5.90
CA LYS A 344 -13.26 -4.25 -5.75
C LYS A 344 -13.13 -3.45 -7.04
N ASN A 345 -12.58 -2.25 -6.96
CA ASN A 345 -12.32 -1.46 -8.16
C ASN A 345 -11.40 -2.20 -9.15
N ARG A 346 -11.45 -1.78 -10.42
CA ARG A 346 -10.74 -2.45 -11.53
C ARG A 346 -9.42 -1.77 -11.90
N PHE A 347 -9.08 -0.64 -11.27
CA PHE A 347 -7.88 0.14 -11.54
C PHE A 347 -6.64 -0.56 -10.95
N LYS A 348 -6.12 -1.55 -11.68
CA LYS A 348 -5.03 -2.43 -11.24
C LYS A 348 -3.73 -1.71 -10.88
N GLU A 349 -3.52 -0.52 -11.45
CA GLU A 349 -2.29 0.26 -11.26
C GLU A 349 -2.22 0.94 -9.89
N GLU A 350 -3.35 1.07 -9.19
CA GLU A 350 -3.43 1.64 -7.84
C GLU A 350 -3.14 0.62 -6.73
N PHE A 351 -3.08 -0.67 -7.07
CA PHE A 351 -2.96 -1.72 -6.08
C PHE A 351 -1.53 -1.97 -5.63
N VAL A 352 -1.45 -2.35 -4.36
CA VAL A 352 -0.33 -3.09 -3.82
C VAL A 352 -0.72 -4.56 -3.79
N THR A 353 0.28 -5.43 -3.89
CA THR A 353 0.11 -6.87 -3.86
C THR A 353 0.41 -7.39 -2.45
N CYS A 354 -0.56 -8.08 -1.85
CA CYS A 354 -0.35 -8.94 -0.69
C CYS A 354 0.07 -10.32 -1.19
N GLY A 355 1.10 -10.94 -0.61
CA GLY A 355 1.69 -12.17 -1.12
C GLY A 355 2.95 -11.92 -1.94
N GLY A 356 3.54 -12.98 -2.50
CA GLY A 356 4.85 -12.95 -3.12
C GLY A 356 5.75 -14.06 -2.58
N VAL A 357 7.08 -13.90 -2.71
CA VAL A 357 8.04 -14.86 -2.15
C VAL A 357 7.87 -14.93 -0.64
N ALA A 358 7.63 -16.12 -0.12
CA ALA A 358 7.39 -16.32 1.31
C ALA A 358 8.62 -15.92 2.13
N LEU A 359 8.40 -15.22 3.25
CA LEU A 359 9.49 -14.77 4.12
C LEU A 359 10.26 -15.93 4.77
N GLY A 360 9.68 -17.14 4.78
CA GLY A 360 10.35 -18.37 5.20
C GLY A 360 11.58 -18.71 4.36
N ASN A 361 11.62 -18.29 3.09
CA ASN A 361 12.69 -18.57 2.13
C ASN A 361 13.93 -17.70 2.32
N ILE A 362 13.84 -16.60 3.07
CA ILE A 362 14.90 -15.57 3.14
C ILE A 362 15.48 -15.44 4.54
N ASN A 363 16.76 -15.08 4.61
CA ASN A 363 17.39 -14.67 5.85
C ASN A 363 16.85 -13.29 6.26
N PRO A 364 16.16 -13.16 7.41
CA PRO A 364 15.51 -11.92 7.82
C PRO A 364 16.47 -10.76 8.12
N SER A 365 17.78 -11.00 8.23
CA SER A 365 18.77 -9.94 8.48
C SER A 365 19.49 -9.47 7.21
N THR A 366 19.51 -10.27 6.14
CA THR A 366 20.24 -9.95 4.90
C THR A 366 19.35 -9.90 3.66
N LEU A 367 18.15 -10.48 3.74
CA LEU A 367 17.22 -10.72 2.63
C LEU A 367 17.77 -11.65 1.53
N GLU A 368 18.85 -12.37 1.84
CA GLU A 368 19.39 -13.42 1.01
C GLU A 368 18.50 -14.68 1.07
N SER A 369 18.39 -15.39 -0.04
CA SER A 369 17.82 -16.72 -0.10
C SER A 369 18.56 -17.66 0.87
N LYS A 370 17.81 -18.39 1.68
CA LYS A 370 18.37 -19.45 2.53
C LYS A 370 18.90 -20.65 1.73
N LYS A 371 18.40 -20.82 0.50
CA LYS A 371 18.71 -21.97 -0.36
C LYS A 371 19.83 -21.68 -1.36
N TYR A 372 19.95 -20.42 -1.79
CA TYR A 372 20.84 -20.02 -2.88
C TYR A 372 21.63 -18.77 -2.47
N PRO A 373 22.82 -18.94 -1.86
CA PRO A 373 23.70 -17.82 -1.54
C PRO A 373 23.96 -16.93 -2.76
N GLY A 374 23.93 -15.61 -2.58
CA GLY A 374 24.06 -14.63 -3.65
C GLY A 374 22.75 -14.27 -4.38
N LEU A 375 21.62 -14.93 -4.08
CA LEU A 375 20.30 -14.53 -4.55
C LEU A 375 19.54 -13.76 -3.46
N TYR A 376 19.15 -12.53 -3.74
CA TYR A 376 18.47 -11.64 -2.79
C TYR A 376 17.11 -11.20 -3.30
N PHE A 377 16.24 -10.78 -2.38
CA PHE A 377 14.90 -10.26 -2.69
C PHE A 377 14.63 -8.97 -1.93
N ALA A 378 14.05 -7.96 -2.59
CA ALA A 378 13.67 -6.71 -1.92
C ALA A 378 12.44 -6.04 -2.55
N GLY A 379 11.70 -5.31 -1.70
CA GLY A 379 10.46 -4.63 -2.07
C GLY A 379 9.25 -5.57 -2.15
N GLU A 380 8.22 -5.13 -2.89
CA GLU A 380 6.89 -5.76 -3.00
C GLU A 380 6.91 -7.17 -3.66
N VAL A 381 8.08 -7.70 -4.03
CA VAL A 381 8.21 -9.10 -4.48
C VAL A 381 8.12 -10.10 -3.32
N LEU A 382 8.42 -9.64 -2.10
CA LEU A 382 8.27 -10.40 -0.86
C LEU A 382 6.83 -10.29 -0.34
N ASP A 383 6.39 -11.24 0.49
CA ASP A 383 5.12 -11.15 1.25
C ASP A 383 5.19 -10.09 2.37
N VAL A 384 5.38 -8.83 1.97
CA VAL A 384 5.38 -7.63 2.79
C VAL A 384 4.57 -6.58 2.06
N ASP A 385 3.51 -6.11 2.71
CA ASP A 385 2.81 -4.93 2.25
C ASP A 385 2.30 -4.10 3.41
N ALA A 386 1.97 -2.86 3.10
CA ALA A 386 1.66 -1.84 4.07
C ALA A 386 0.36 -1.11 3.75
N ILE A 387 -0.14 -0.38 4.75
CA ILE A 387 -1.22 0.58 4.57
C ILE A 387 -0.79 1.75 3.64
N THR A 388 -1.77 2.55 3.20
CA THR A 388 -1.47 3.81 2.49
C THR A 388 -0.76 4.81 3.41
N GLY A 389 0.04 5.72 2.84
CA GLY A 389 0.79 6.74 3.60
C GLY A 389 2.31 6.70 3.44
N GLY A 390 2.84 6.09 2.38
CA GLY A 390 4.29 6.05 2.09
C GLY A 390 5.03 4.82 2.62
N PHE A 391 4.37 3.98 3.42
CA PHE A 391 4.98 2.80 4.05
C PHE A 391 5.49 1.73 3.07
N ASN A 392 4.80 1.53 1.94
CA ASN A 392 5.25 0.56 0.92
C ASN A 392 6.57 1.01 0.25
N LEU A 393 6.74 2.31 -0.01
CA LEU A 393 8.00 2.86 -0.50
C LEU A 393 9.08 2.79 0.58
N GLN A 394 8.75 3.11 1.84
CA GLN A 394 9.67 2.92 2.96
C GLN A 394 10.19 1.48 3.05
N ALA A 395 9.31 0.47 2.93
CA ALA A 395 9.73 -0.92 2.87
C ALA A 395 10.69 -1.20 1.70
N ALA A 396 10.42 -0.66 0.52
CA ALA A 396 11.29 -0.81 -0.63
C ALA A 396 12.70 -0.23 -0.38
N TRP A 397 12.80 0.98 0.18
CA TRP A 397 14.07 1.63 0.51
C TRP A 397 14.85 0.86 1.57
N THR A 398 14.18 0.52 2.67
CA THR A 398 14.78 -0.22 3.80
C THR A 398 15.31 -1.59 3.35
N MET A 399 14.53 -2.36 2.60
CA MET A 399 14.96 -3.67 2.10
C MET A 399 16.13 -3.55 1.12
N ALA A 400 16.05 -2.58 0.19
CA ALA A 400 17.10 -2.32 -0.78
C ALA A 400 18.43 -1.94 -0.11
N PHE A 401 18.38 -1.09 0.92
CA PHE A 401 19.56 -0.74 1.71
C PHE A 401 20.20 -1.97 2.39
N VAL A 402 19.38 -2.83 3.00
CA VAL A 402 19.85 -4.04 3.68
C VAL A 402 20.46 -5.04 2.69
N VAL A 403 19.85 -5.24 1.52
CA VAL A 403 20.44 -6.05 0.46
C VAL A 403 21.77 -5.46 0.02
N ALA A 404 21.83 -4.15 -0.25
CA ALA A 404 23.05 -3.47 -0.68
C ALA A 404 24.18 -3.54 0.36
N LYS A 405 23.85 -3.60 1.66
CA LYS A 405 24.81 -3.83 2.75
C LYS A 405 25.26 -5.30 2.86
N SER A 406 24.44 -6.23 2.39
CA SER A 406 24.65 -7.67 2.57
C SER A 406 25.36 -8.33 1.39
N CYS A 407 25.03 -7.93 0.15
CA CYS A 407 25.57 -8.53 -1.07
C CYS A 407 27.01 -8.11 -1.41
N ILE A 408 27.69 -7.43 -0.47
CA ILE A 408 29.08 -6.98 -0.57
C ILE A 408 30.03 -7.80 0.30
N LYS A 409 29.48 -8.71 1.11
CA LYS A 409 30.23 -9.71 1.88
C LYS A 409 30.44 -10.93 1.01
#